data_AF-A0A5C7F9Z8-F1
#
_entry.id   AF-A0A5C7F9Z8-F1
#
_cell.length_a   1.000
_cell.length_b   1.000
_cell.length_c   1.000
_cell.angle_alpha   90.00
_cell.angle_beta   90.00
_cell.angle_gamma   90.00
#
_symmetry.space_group_name_H-M   'P 1'
#
loop_
_entity.id
_entity.type
_entity.pdbx_description
1 polymer ?
#
loop_
_entity_poly.entity_id
_entity_poly.type
_entity_poly.pdbx_seq_one_letter_code
_entity_poly.pdbx_strand_id
1 'polypeptide(L)'
;MASKRNIVLLCSLLIALLLPGCGNRIDVEQADRIAENYVQENESDSDEWYISQSESNGQNWVIHIKLFGNDCEIKVVYISKKSGSISDVRGGNEC
;
A
#
# COMPACT_ATOMS: atom_id res chain seq x y z
N MET A 1 -29.44 -53.38 24.05
CA MET A 1 -28.00 -53.31 24.38
C MET A 1 -27.48 -51.98 23.91
N ALA A 2 -26.85 -51.24 24.83
CA ALA A 2 -26.57 -49.82 24.72
C ALA A 2 -25.34 -49.50 23.87
N SER A 3 -25.49 -48.42 23.10
CA SER A 3 -24.49 -47.70 22.31
C SER A 3 -23.30 -47.23 23.17
N LYS A 4 -22.08 -47.52 22.70
CA LYS A 4 -20.79 -46.90 23.07
C LYS A 4 -19.90 -47.07 21.81
N ARG A 5 -19.20 -46.10 21.24
CA ARG A 5 -18.29 -45.12 21.85
C ARG A 5 -18.03 -43.95 20.88
N ASN A 6 -18.15 -42.74 21.41
CA ASN A 6 -17.17 -41.64 21.41
C ASN A 6 -16.59 -41.25 20.04
N ILE A 7 -17.07 -40.17 19.40
CA ILE A 7 -16.75 -38.77 19.78
C ILE A 7 -15.25 -38.60 20.02
N VAL A 8 -14.47 -38.90 18.99
CA VAL A 8 -13.05 -38.56 18.93
C VAL A 8 -12.87 -37.81 17.61
N LEU A 9 -12.24 -36.64 17.67
CA LEU A 9 -11.87 -35.76 16.54
C LEU A 9 -12.90 -34.71 16.06
N LEU A 10 -13.73 -34.17 16.95
CA LEU A 10 -14.38 -32.86 16.75
C LEU A 10 -13.66 -31.72 17.50
N CYS A 11 -12.45 -31.97 18.00
CA CYS A 11 -11.65 -31.01 18.80
C CYS A 11 -10.46 -30.40 18.04
N SER A 12 -10.22 -30.77 16.78
CA SER A 12 -9.11 -30.24 15.97
C SER A 12 -9.48 -29.05 15.07
N LEU A 13 -10.75 -28.60 15.07
CA LEU A 13 -11.23 -27.56 14.15
C LEU A 13 -11.34 -26.15 14.77
N LEU A 14 -10.98 -25.96 16.04
CA LEU A 14 -11.20 -24.67 16.74
C LEU A 14 -9.96 -23.78 16.91
N ILE A 15 -8.75 -24.22 16.52
CA ILE A 15 -7.50 -23.48 16.82
C ILE A 15 -7.05 -22.52 15.69
N ALA A 16 -7.71 -22.54 14.52
CA ALA A 16 -7.33 -21.65 13.40
C ALA A 16 -7.91 -20.22 13.48
N LEU A 17 -8.73 -19.89 14.48
CA LEU A 17 -9.46 -18.61 14.57
C LEU A 17 -8.71 -17.50 15.33
N LEU A 18 -7.47 -17.75 15.77
CA LEU A 18 -6.66 -16.77 16.51
C LEU A 18 -5.36 -16.45 15.80
N LEU A 19 -5.38 -16.29 14.47
CA LEU A 19 -4.36 -15.47 13.81
C LEU A 19 -4.75 -14.02 14.07
N PRO A 20 -4.13 -13.30 15.03
CA PRO A 20 -4.21 -11.85 15.01
C PRO A 20 -3.72 -11.46 13.62
N GLY A 21 -4.57 -10.76 12.85
CA GLY A 21 -4.19 -10.27 11.55
C GLY A 21 -2.98 -9.35 11.71
N CYS A 22 -1.77 -9.90 11.58
CA CYS A 22 -0.57 -9.20 11.15
C CYS A 22 -0.85 -8.70 9.73
N GLY A 23 -1.69 -7.68 9.62
CA GLY A 23 -1.76 -6.88 8.42
C GLY A 23 -0.41 -6.19 8.33
N ASN A 24 0.50 -6.76 7.53
CA ASN A 24 1.77 -6.14 7.22
C ASN A 24 1.46 -4.74 6.69
N ARG A 25 1.75 -3.73 7.51
CA ARG A 25 1.67 -2.35 7.08
C ARG A 25 2.86 -2.12 6.18
N ILE A 26 2.63 -1.52 5.03
CA ILE A 26 3.73 -1.17 4.16
C ILE A 26 4.53 -0.03 4.79
N ASP A 27 5.85 -0.11 4.70
CA ASP A 27 6.74 0.99 5.09
C ASP A 27 6.79 2.06 4.00
N VAL A 28 7.53 3.14 4.27
CA VAL A 28 7.67 4.27 3.34
C VAL A 28 8.42 3.86 2.08
N GLU A 29 9.45 3.01 2.17
CA GLU A 29 10.21 2.56 0.99
C GLU A 29 9.36 1.72 0.04
N GLN A 30 8.46 0.91 0.58
CA GLN A 30 7.46 0.19 -0.20
C GLN A 30 6.49 1.15 -0.88
N ALA A 31 6.05 2.20 -0.18
CA ALA A 31 5.18 3.23 -0.75
C ALA A 31 5.88 4.03 -1.87
N ASP A 32 7.14 4.40 -1.66
CA ASP A 32 7.99 5.09 -2.64
C ASP A 32 8.07 4.30 -3.96
N ARG A 33 8.39 3.00 -3.87
CA ARG A 33 8.42 2.11 -5.05
C ARG A 33 7.08 2.00 -5.76
N ILE A 34 5.98 1.95 -5.02
CA ILE A 34 4.64 1.90 -5.60
C ILE A 34 4.32 3.21 -6.35
N ALA A 35 4.71 4.35 -5.79
CA ALA A 35 4.49 5.66 -6.40
C ALA A 35 5.36 5.85 -7.66
N GLU A 36 6.63 5.44 -7.62
CA GLU A 36 7.53 5.46 -8.78
C GLU A 36 6.99 4.60 -9.93
N ASN A 37 6.63 3.35 -9.66
CA ASN A 37 6.07 2.46 -10.67
C ASN A 37 4.79 3.04 -11.29
N TYR A 38 3.92 3.64 -10.47
CA TYR A 38 2.71 4.29 -10.95
C TYR A 38 3.03 5.40 -11.95
N VAL A 39 3.99 6.28 -11.66
CA VAL A 39 4.37 7.37 -12.57
C VAL A 39 5.03 6.83 -13.83
N GLN A 40 5.92 5.85 -13.72
CA GLN A 40 6.55 5.20 -14.88
C GLN A 40 5.54 4.53 -15.82
N GLU A 41 4.44 3.98 -15.29
CA GLU A 41 3.42 3.31 -16.10
C GLU A 41 2.41 4.29 -16.74
N ASN A 42 2.30 5.52 -16.25
CA ASN A 42 1.25 6.46 -16.66
C ASN A 42 1.77 7.74 -17.35
N GLU A 43 3.05 8.07 -17.22
CA GLU A 43 3.66 9.24 -17.86
C GLU A 43 4.48 8.85 -19.10
N SER A 44 4.96 9.86 -19.83
CA SER A 44 5.76 9.63 -21.03
C SER A 44 7.13 9.04 -20.67
N ASP A 45 7.60 8.04 -21.43
CA ASP A 45 8.91 7.38 -21.24
C ASP A 45 10.12 8.36 -21.28
N SER A 46 9.93 9.57 -21.82
CA SER A 46 10.97 10.62 -21.88
C SER A 46 11.09 11.44 -20.61
N ASP A 47 10.09 11.38 -19.73
CA ASP A 47 9.98 12.26 -18.58
C ASP A 47 10.62 11.59 -17.36
N GLU A 48 11.68 12.19 -16.84
CA GLU A 48 12.34 11.71 -15.63
C GLU A 48 11.65 12.30 -14.39
N TRP A 49 11.01 11.45 -13.59
CA TRP A 49 10.33 11.86 -12.36
C TRP A 49 11.11 11.41 -11.12
N TYR A 50 11.10 12.21 -10.05
CA TYR A 50 11.80 11.90 -8.80
C TYR A 50 10.92 12.15 -7.58
N ILE A 51 11.08 11.33 -6.55
CA ILE A 51 10.43 11.55 -5.25
C ILE A 51 11.10 12.76 -4.57
N SER A 52 10.30 13.79 -4.33
CA SER A 52 10.73 15.02 -3.66
C SER A 52 10.45 15.00 -2.15
N GLN A 53 9.38 14.32 -1.72
CA GLN A 53 8.98 14.22 -0.32
C GLN A 53 8.08 13.00 -0.10
N SER A 54 8.27 12.32 1.03
CA SER A 54 7.41 11.22 1.48
C SER A 54 6.99 11.45 2.92
N GLU A 55 5.68 11.40 3.18
CA GLU A 55 5.16 11.69 4.51
C GLU A 55 3.99 10.79 4.93
N SER A 56 3.76 10.77 6.25
CA SER A 56 2.74 9.94 6.88
C SER A 56 1.49 10.79 7.14
N ASN A 57 0.36 10.47 6.49
CA ASN A 57 -0.91 11.16 6.73
C ASN A 57 -2.03 10.15 7.06
N GLY A 58 -2.35 10.03 8.35
CA GLY A 58 -3.40 9.12 8.82
C GLY A 58 -3.13 7.67 8.39
N GLN A 59 -4.06 7.09 7.63
CA GLN A 59 -3.96 5.71 7.11
C GLN A 59 -3.14 5.60 5.82
N ASN A 60 -2.61 6.71 5.29
CA ASN A 60 -1.91 6.76 4.02
C ASN A 60 -0.46 7.23 4.18
N TRP A 61 0.39 6.75 3.28
CA TRP A 61 1.59 7.44 2.85
C TRP A 61 1.22 8.43 1.75
N VAL A 62 1.83 9.62 1.79
CA VAL A 62 1.65 10.67 0.78
C VAL A 62 3.01 10.91 0.15
N ILE A 63 3.12 10.58 -1.14
CA ILE A 63 4.39 10.64 -1.88
C ILE A 63 4.28 11.75 -2.92
N HIS A 64 5.18 12.73 -2.83
CA HIS A 64 5.27 13.87 -3.72
C HIS A 64 6.36 13.61 -4.75
N ILE A 65 5.98 13.52 -6.01
CA ILE A 65 6.87 13.24 -7.14
C ILE A 65 6.89 14.48 -8.04
N LYS A 66 8.09 14.91 -8.45
CA LYS A 66 8.29 16.07 -9.32
C LYS A 66 8.95 15.67 -10.63
N LEU A 67 8.68 16.43 -11.68
CA LEU A 67 9.32 16.27 -12.98
C LEU A 67 10.72 16.91 -12.97
N PHE A 68 11.74 16.14 -13.34
CA PHE A 68 13.10 16.64 -13.46
C PHE A 68 13.16 17.73 -14.55
N GLY A 69 13.73 18.89 -14.20
CA GLY A 69 13.80 20.04 -15.10
C GLY A 69 12.53 20.89 -15.16
N ASN A 70 11.44 20.49 -14.51
CA ASN A 70 10.23 21.29 -14.33
C ASN A 70 9.63 21.09 -12.92
N ASP A 71 10.22 21.74 -11.93
CA ASP A 71 9.82 21.61 -10.51
C ASP A 71 8.42 22.17 -10.19
N CYS A 72 7.77 22.81 -11.16
CA CYS A 72 6.38 23.27 -11.07
C CYS A 72 5.38 22.14 -11.29
N GLU A 73 5.76 21.09 -12.03
CA GLU A 73 4.91 19.93 -12.25
C GLU A 73 5.08 18.94 -11.10
N ILE A 74 3.99 18.69 -10.38
CA ILE A 74 3.98 17.80 -9.22
C ILE A 74 2.85 16.78 -9.32
N LYS A 75 3.12 15.57 -8.84
CA LYS A 75 2.14 14.52 -8.57
C LYS A 75 2.21 14.13 -7.10
N VAL A 76 1.06 13.95 -6.48
CA VAL A 76 0.91 13.55 -5.09
C VAL A 76 0.10 12.26 -5.05
N VAL A 77 0.77 11.16 -4.69
CA VAL A 77 0.20 9.80 -4.68
C VAL A 77 -0.13 9.40 -3.23
N TYR A 78 -1.39 9.06 -2.97
CA TYR A 78 -1.87 8.65 -1.66
C TYR A 78 -1.98 7.13 -1.57
N ILE A 79 -1.16 6.48 -0.76
CA ILE A 79 -1.04 5.01 -0.72
C ILE A 79 -1.47 4.50 0.65
N SER A 80 -2.43 3.58 0.69
CA SER A 80 -2.90 2.95 1.92
C SER A 80 -1.77 2.19 2.63
N LYS A 81 -1.48 2.56 3.88
CA LYS A 81 -0.50 1.85 4.73
C LYS A 81 -0.87 0.40 4.99
N LYS A 82 -2.16 0.07 4.94
CA LYS A 82 -2.66 -1.27 5.26
C LYS A 82 -2.52 -2.24 4.09
N SER A 83 -2.73 -1.75 2.86
CA SER A 83 -2.86 -2.59 1.67
C SER A 83 -1.82 -2.30 0.59
N GLY A 84 -1.13 -1.17 0.65
CA GLY A 84 -0.28 -0.68 -0.45
C GLY A 84 -1.06 -0.24 -1.70
N SER A 85 -2.39 -0.18 -1.64
CA SER A 85 -3.19 0.29 -2.76
C SER A 85 -3.16 1.82 -2.86
N ILE A 86 -3.01 2.34 -4.08
CA ILE A 86 -3.21 3.77 -4.37
C ILE A 86 -4.68 4.10 -4.15
N SER A 87 -4.93 5.08 -3.29
CA SER A 87 -6.27 5.52 -2.88
C SER A 87 -6.72 6.81 -3.56
N ASP A 88 -5.77 7.65 -3.96
CA ASP A 88 -5.99 8.90 -4.66
C ASP A 88 -4.68 9.35 -5.34
N VAL A 89 -4.79 10.11 -6.42
CA VAL A 89 -3.67 10.76 -7.11
C VAL A 89 -4.08 12.17 -7.45
N ARG A 90 -3.26 13.13 -7.04
CA ARG A 90 -3.46 14.56 -7.31
C ARG A 90 -2.22 15.10 -7.99
N GLY A 91 -2.33 16.30 -8.55
CA GLY A 91 -1.19 16.96 -9.16
C GLY A 91 -1.60 18.02 -10.16
N GLY A 92 -0.58 18.64 -10.74
CA GLY A 92 -0.69 19.69 -11.74
C GLY A 92 0.49 20.66 -11.64
N ASN A 93 0.31 21.83 -12.23
CA ASN A 93 1.27 22.91 -12.16
C ASN A 93 1.01 23.75 -10.89
N GLU A 94 1.98 23.82 -9.98
CA GLU A 94 1.92 24.60 -8.73
C GLU A 94 2.69 25.93 -8.78
N CYS A 95 3.08 26.33 -10.00
CA CYS A 95 3.44 27.68 -10.36
C CYS A 95 2.27 28.34 -11.12
#